data_AF-A0AA94WQB1-F1
#
_entry.id   AF-A0AA94WQB1-F1
#
_cell.length_a   1.000
_cell.length_b   1.000
_cell.length_c   1.000
_cell.angle_alpha   90.00
_cell.angle_beta   90.00
_cell.angle_gamma   90.00
#
_symmetry.space_group_name_H-M   'P 1'
#
loop_
_entity.id
_entity.type
_entity.pdbx_description
1 polymer ?
#
loop_
_entity_poly.entity_id
_entity_poly.type
_entity_poly.pdbx_seq_one_letter_code
_entity_poly.pdbx_strand_id
1 'polypeptide(L)' 'MLKKGLEKIIYFGFTLFIFVLLWKAMGVFWNAFVPWNLTTDLIGLFVVGPLLIILAFVVSSLSFKVIIRGKRV' A
#
# COMPACT_ATOMS: atom_id res chain seq x y z
N MET A 1 1.05 26.96 -7.35
CA MET A 1 1.17 25.96 -6.25
C MET A 1 0.12 24.85 -6.32
N LEU A 2 -1.11 25.11 -6.78
CA LEU A 2 -2.18 24.09 -6.93
C LEU A 2 -1.76 22.83 -7.71
N LYS A 3 -1.05 22.97 -8.83
CA LYS A 3 -0.65 21.81 -9.68
C LYS A 3 0.22 20.80 -8.94
N LYS A 4 1.17 21.27 -8.10
CA LYS A 4 2.04 20.39 -7.28
C LYS A 4 1.28 19.78 -6.09
N GLY A 5 0.26 20.46 -5.58
CA GLY A 5 -0.62 19.93 -4.53
C GLY A 5 -1.50 18.79 -5.04
N LEU A 6 -2.10 18.98 -6.22
CA LEU A 6 -2.96 17.97 -6.87
C LEU A 6 -2.19 16.68 -7.17
N GLU A 7 -0.95 16.80 -7.66
CA GLU A 7 -0.09 15.64 -7.94
C GLU A 7 0.21 14.82 -6.68
N LYS A 8 0.48 15.48 -5.54
CA LYS A 8 0.65 14.80 -4.25
C LYS A 8 -0.62 14.11 -3.77
N ILE A 9 -1.78 14.74 -3.95
CA ILE A 9 -3.08 14.15 -3.58
C ILE A 9 -3.36 12.90 -4.41
N ILE A 10 -3.11 12.95 -5.73
CA ILE A 10 -3.26 11.80 -6.62
C ILE A 10 -2.28 10.68 -6.24
N TYR A 11 -1.02 11.01 -5.96
CA TYR A 11 -0.03 10.04 -5.49
C TYR A 11 -0.46 9.37 -4.17
N PHE A 12 -0.95 10.16 -3.23
CA PHE A 12 -1.42 9.66 -1.95
C PHE A 12 -2.66 8.76 -2.12
N GLY A 13 -3.63 9.18 -2.93
CA GLY A 13 -4.82 8.38 -3.27
C GLY A 13 -4.46 7.06 -3.94
N PHE A 14 -3.49 7.06 -4.87
CA PHE A 14 -2.99 5.85 -5.50
C PHE A 14 -2.26 4.93 -4.52
N THR A 15 -1.48 5.49 -3.60
CA THR A 15 -0.79 4.73 -2.55
C THR A 15 -1.80 4.08 -1.59
N LEU A 16 -2.85 4.82 -1.20
CA LEU A 16 -3.96 4.30 -0.40
C LEU A 16 -4.69 3.16 -1.12
N PHE A 17 -4.93 3.31 -2.42
CA PHE A 17 -5.54 2.26 -3.24
C PHE A 17 -4.70 0.98 -3.24
N ILE A 18 -3.38 1.09 -3.46
CA ILE A 18 -2.45 -0.04 -3.37
C ILE A 18 -2.48 -0.67 -1.98
N PHE A 19 -2.45 0.15 -0.92
CA PHE A 19 -2.50 -0.33 0.45
C PHE A 19 -3.78 -1.15 0.72
N VAL A 20 -4.95 -0.66 0.29
CA VAL A 20 -6.22 -1.38 0.46
C VAL A 20 -6.20 -2.73 -0.26
N LEU A 21 -5.65 -2.79 -1.47
CA LEU A 21 -5.50 -4.06 -2.20
C LEU A 21 -4.58 -5.03 -1.48
N LEU A 22 -3.41 -4.57 -1.03
CA LEU A 22 -2.46 -5.35 -0.25
C LEU A 22 -3.06 -5.84 1.07
N TRP A 23 -3.80 -4.99 1.77
CA TRP A 23 -4.49 -5.32 3.02
C TRP A 23 -5.55 -6.40 2.81
N LYS A 24 -6.36 -6.29 1.75
CA LYS A 24 -7.35 -7.32 1.41
C LYS A 24 -6.68 -8.65 1.06
N ALA A 25 -5.64 -8.63 0.24
CA ALA A 25 -4.89 -9.84 -0.10
C ALA A 25 -4.31 -10.49 1.16
N MET A 26 -3.65 -9.71 2.01
CA MET A 26 -3.15 -10.17 3.30
C MET A 26 -4.27 -10.73 4.18
N GLY A 27 -5.45 -10.12 4.21
CA GLY A 27 -6.60 -10.65 4.95
C GLY A 27 -7.07 -12.02 4.47
N VAL A 28 -6.97 -12.32 3.16
CA VAL A 28 -7.25 -13.67 2.63
C VAL A 28 -6.20 -14.67 3.11
N PHE A 29 -4.91 -14.32 3.03
CA PHE A 29 -3.82 -15.16 3.56
C PHE A 29 -3.95 -15.34 5.08
N TRP A 30 -4.26 -14.27 5.81
CA TRP A 30 -4.41 -14.29 7.26
C TRP A 30 -5.53 -15.24 7.68
N ASN A 31 -6.69 -15.15 7.04
CA ASN A 31 -7.82 -16.04 7.32
C ASN A 31 -7.52 -17.51 6.98
N ALA A 32 -6.68 -17.77 5.97
CA ALA A 32 -6.34 -19.12 5.56
C ALA A 32 -5.28 -19.79 6.46
N PHE A 33 -4.36 -19.01 7.04
CA PHE A 33 -3.17 -19.53 7.71
C PHE A 33 -3.04 -19.16 9.19
N VAL A 34 -3.75 -18.13 9.67
CA VAL A 34 -3.59 -17.59 11.02
C VAL A 34 -4.89 -17.75 11.82
N PRO A 35 -4.85 -18.40 13.00
CA PRO A 35 -6.00 -18.48 13.88
C PRO A 35 -6.41 -17.09 14.37
N TRP A 36 -7.71 -16.85 14.44
CA TRP A 36 -8.28 -15.65 15.05
C TRP A 36 -8.07 -15.68 16.57
N ASN A 37 -7.03 -14.99 17.04
CA ASN A 37 -6.78 -14.77 18.45
C ASN A 37 -6.28 -13.34 18.66
N LEU A 38 -6.46 -12.82 19.88
CA LEU A 38 -6.11 -11.42 20.19
C LEU A 38 -4.63 -11.11 19.90
N THR A 39 -3.72 -12.05 20.16
CA THR A 39 -2.29 -11.86 19.95
C THR A 39 -1.92 -11.79 18.46
N THR A 40 -2.51 -12.64 17.63
CA THR A 40 -2.30 -12.62 16.18
C THR A 40 -2.93 -11.38 15.57
N ASP A 41 -4.12 -10.98 16.00
CA ASP A 41 -4.78 -9.77 15.50
C ASP A 41 -3.96 -8.51 15.82
N LEU A 42 -3.34 -8.46 17.00
CA LEU A 42 -2.38 -7.40 17.36
C LEU A 42 -1.14 -7.43 16.46
N ILE A 43 -0.61 -8.60 16.12
CA ILE A 43 0.51 -8.72 15.16
C ILE A 43 0.08 -8.24 13.76
N GLY A 44 -1.11 -8.63 13.31
CA GLY A 44 -1.69 -8.17 12.05
C GLY A 44 -1.78 -6.65 11.98
N LEU A 45 -2.22 -6.00 13.07
CA LEU A 45 -2.36 -4.56 13.11
C LEU A 45 -1.01 -3.83 13.26
N PHE A 46 -0.17 -4.23 14.22
CA PHE A 46 1.02 -3.49 14.61
C PHE A 46 2.30 -3.88 13.89
N VAL A 47 2.36 -5.09 13.31
CA VAL A 47 3.53 -5.53 12.53
C VAL A 47 3.20 -5.53 11.06
N VAL A 48 2.11 -6.20 10.67
CA VAL A 48 1.76 -6.35 9.25
C VAL A 48 1.24 -5.05 8.66
N GLY A 49 0.43 -4.29 9.41
CA GLY A 49 -0.02 -2.94 9.02
C GLY A 49 1.11 -2.02 8.56
N PRO A 50 2.09 -1.70 9.43
CA PRO A 50 3.23 -0.86 9.05
C PRO A 50 4.04 -1.43 7.88
N LEU A 51 4.23 -2.76 7.83
CA LEU A 51 4.96 -3.40 6.74
C LEU A 51 4.26 -3.20 5.39
N LEU A 52 2.94 -3.35 5.35
CA LEU A 52 2.13 -3.12 4.15
C LEU A 52 2.08 -1.66 3.74
N ILE A 53 2.12 -0.72 4.69
CA ILE A 53 2.23 0.72 4.39
C ILE A 53 3.55 0.99 3.65
N ILE A 54 4.68 0.49 4.16
CA ILE A 54 5.99 0.67 3.52
C ILE A 54 5.97 0.08 2.11
N LEU A 55 5.45 -1.15 1.96
CA LEU A 55 5.30 -1.81 0.66
C LEU A 55 4.44 -0.99 -0.30
N ALA A 56 3.30 -0.45 0.16
CA ALA A 56 2.43 0.36 -0.67
C ALA A 56 3.14 1.63 -1.18
N PHE A 57 3.93 2.30 -0.33
CA PHE A 57 4.74 3.45 -0.74
C PHE A 57 5.82 3.09 -1.76
N VAL A 58 6.49 1.96 -1.59
CA VAL A 58 7.52 1.48 -2.52
C VAL A 58 6.90 1.14 -3.88
N VAL A 59 5.81 0.37 -3.90
CA VAL A 59 5.12 -0.04 -5.13
C VAL A 59 4.52 1.17 -5.85
N SER A 60 3.92 2.10 -5.10
CA SER A 60 3.43 3.37 -5.64
C SER A 60 4.57 4.16 -6.29
N SER A 61 5.70 4.33 -5.60
CA SER A 61 6.87 5.05 -6.11
C SER A 61 7.43 4.42 -7.39
N LEU A 62 7.53 3.10 -7.43
CA LEU A 62 7.96 2.34 -8.61
C LEU A 62 7.00 2.54 -9.78
N SER A 63 5.69 2.47 -9.53
CA SER A 63 4.66 2.67 -10.56
C SER A 63 4.78 4.06 -11.21
N PHE A 64 4.92 5.10 -10.38
CA PHE A 64 5.12 6.47 -10.88
C PHE A 64 6.46 6.64 -11.62
N LYS A 65 7.55 6.01 -11.15
CA LYS A 65 8.84 6.01 -11.87
C LYS A 65 8.73 5.36 -13.24
N VAL A 66 8.01 4.23 -13.36
CA VAL A 66 7.79 3.53 -14.64
C VAL A 66 6.96 4.41 -15.59
N ILE A 67 5.88 5.03 -15.11
CA ILE A 67 5.03 5.93 -15.92
C ILE A 67 5.84 7.12 -16.45
N ILE A 68 6.70 7.74 -15.63
CA ILE A 68 7.53 8.88 -16.06
C ILE A 68 8.61 8.44 -17.05
N ARG A 69 9.16 7.24 -16.90
CA ARG A 69 10.20 6.71 -17.81
C ARG A 69 9.62 6.31 -19.17
N GLY A 70 8.38 5.81 -19.21
CA GLY A 70 7.66 5.48 -20.45
C GLY A 70 7.25 6.68 -21.30
N LYS A 71 7.18 7.89 -20.72
CA LYS A 71 6.87 9.14 -21.44
C LYS A 71 8.06 9.76 -22.19
N ARG A 72 9.26 9.17 -22.06
CA ARG A 72 10.52 9.67 -22.61
C ARG A 72 11.08 8.83 -23.76
N VAL A 73 10.27 7.93 -24.32
CA VAL A 73 10.55 7.15 -25.53
C VAL A 73 9.61 7.62 -26.63
#